data_AF-A0A176UAG5-F1
#
_entry.id   AF-A0A176UAG5-F1
#
_cell.length_a   1.000
_cell.length_b   1.000
_cell.length_c   1.000
_cell.angle_alpha   90.00
_cell.angle_beta   90.00
_cell.angle_gamma   90.00
#
_symmetry.space_group_name_H-M   'P 1'
#
loop_
_entity.id
_entity.type
_entity.pdbx_description
1 polymer ?
#
loop_
_entity_poly.entity_id
_entity_poly.type
_entity_poly.pdbx_seq_one_letter_code
_entity_poly.pdbx_strand_id
1 'polypeptide(L)'
;MQYIRNVETQICYYGRVQRFFMETFEQIFLQIIHDACTNKTSSIDIAPQDMDALLALAKDQSCVPYVLPYLNDKNRLEPLKYQTKLMMLNYYQIDQFTRRIAALFEANQIPYVLLKGISLAAFYPVSEYRKLGDVDLYINEKEQFERAGKLLLANGFKKDDDVSDHHQGYLYTFPKTGRTLILELHFRIVGLYQYAPANQIVDAVFGFNAFQPEHQIINGTTYPVLPPTQYTFYMLHHMLKHYLYSGFGIRLLCDFTFYLEHFYSQIDFDQIHSWCHDSKILHLYEIILETCRIYLGLSETVDPTVHYDRRDCESFIQQLLAGGDVNKATAAALVGSTSYSRITPFTYLKEGHLQMHVRFPKLGKCPLLWPALWIITFVCFLHNTYTLRNTTLKETLRSFKQDNQRSKLLRIFDNTDN
;
A
#
# COMPACT_ATOMS: atom_id res chain seq x y z
N MET A 1 29.92 45.24 -13.85
CA MET A 1 30.33 44.67 -12.54
C MET A 1 29.54 45.38 -11.45
N GLN A 2 28.96 44.80 -10.40
CA GLN A 2 28.53 43.45 -10.01
C GLN A 2 27.99 43.65 -8.58
N TYR A 3 26.90 42.97 -8.18
CA TYR A 3 26.53 42.63 -6.78
C TYR A 3 26.11 43.80 -5.82
N ILE A 4 25.01 43.79 -5.05
CA ILE A 4 24.30 42.76 -4.27
C ILE A 4 22.80 43.11 -4.12
N ARG A 5 21.96 42.07 -4.17
CA ARG A 5 20.52 42.02 -3.82
C ARG A 5 20.33 41.29 -2.48
N ASN A 6 19.18 41.58 -1.86
CA ASN A 6 18.36 40.74 -0.96
C ASN A 6 18.82 40.54 0.48
N VAL A 7 18.10 41.13 1.43
CA VAL A 7 17.44 40.44 2.55
C VAL A 7 16.22 41.28 2.96
N GLU A 8 15.02 40.69 2.92
CA GLU A 8 13.89 40.89 3.85
C GLU A 8 12.60 40.38 3.18
N THR A 9 12.34 39.08 3.33
CA THR A 9 11.01 38.50 3.10
C THR A 9 10.57 37.92 4.43
N GLN A 10 9.67 38.64 5.09
CA GLN A 10 9.02 38.24 6.33
C GLN A 10 8.16 36.99 6.12
N ILE A 11 8.34 36.09 7.08
CA ILE A 11 7.62 34.86 7.32
C ILE A 11 6.21 35.21 7.81
N CYS A 12 5.18 34.82 7.04
CA CYS A 12 3.81 34.68 7.54
C CYS A 12 3.03 33.74 6.60
N TYR A 13 2.96 32.45 6.93
CA TYR A 13 1.96 31.54 6.36
C TYR A 13 1.21 30.86 7.50
N TYR A 14 0.19 31.57 8.00
CA TYR A 14 -0.98 30.97 8.64
C TYR A 14 -1.83 30.27 7.57
N GLY A 15 -2.44 29.14 7.95
CA GLY A 15 -3.14 28.22 7.05
C GLY A 15 -4.15 28.89 6.10
N ARG A 16 -3.84 28.83 4.80
CA ARG A 16 -4.85 28.72 3.75
C ARG A 16 -4.79 27.29 3.25
N VAL A 17 -5.90 26.57 3.37
CA VAL A 17 -6.16 25.41 2.53
C VAL A 17 -6.14 25.95 1.10
N GLN A 18 -5.05 25.67 0.38
CA GLN A 18 -4.95 25.99 -1.04
C GLN A 18 -6.04 25.14 -1.71
N ARG A 19 -7.07 25.79 -2.30
CA ARG A 19 -8.06 25.08 -3.11
C ARG A 19 -7.31 24.44 -4.27
N PHE A 20 -7.08 23.14 -4.20
CA PHE A 20 -6.67 22.36 -5.35
C PHE A 20 -7.96 22.02 -6.12
N PHE A 21 -8.20 22.74 -7.21
CA PHE A 21 -9.15 22.25 -8.21
C PHE A 21 -8.45 21.15 -8.99
N MET A 22 -9.13 20.01 -9.20
CA MET A 22 -8.57 18.89 -9.96
C MET A 22 -8.30 19.33 -11.39
N GLU A 23 -7.07 19.13 -11.87
CA GLU A 23 -6.66 19.56 -13.19
C GLU A 23 -7.37 18.72 -14.28
N THR A 24 -7.51 19.27 -15.49
CA THR A 24 -8.28 18.62 -16.57
C THR A 24 -7.73 17.23 -16.90
N PHE A 25 -6.40 17.06 -16.97
CA PHE A 25 -5.80 15.75 -17.24
C PHE A 25 -6.02 14.74 -16.11
N GLU A 26 -6.17 15.18 -14.85
CA GLU A 26 -6.50 14.31 -13.71
C GLU A 26 -7.94 13.81 -13.82
N GLN A 27 -8.87 14.69 -14.21
CA GLN A 27 -10.26 14.32 -14.47
C GLN A 27 -10.37 13.31 -15.63
N ILE A 28 -9.64 13.56 -16.72
CA ILE A 28 -9.54 12.64 -17.87
C ILE A 28 -8.98 11.28 -17.41
N PHE A 29 -7.90 11.29 -16.62
CA PHE A 29 -7.30 10.08 -16.08
C PHE A 29 -8.30 9.27 -15.24
N LEU A 30 -9.01 9.92 -14.31
CA LEU A 30 -10.03 9.25 -13.49
C LEU A 30 -11.18 8.71 -14.34
N GLN A 31 -11.61 9.41 -15.39
CA GLN A 31 -12.63 8.89 -16.30
C GLN A 31 -12.15 7.63 -17.04
N ILE A 32 -10.89 7.58 -17.46
CA ILE A 32 -10.29 6.37 -18.09
C ILE A 32 -10.26 5.21 -17.09
N ILE A 33 -9.92 5.46 -15.83
CA ILE A 33 -9.93 4.43 -14.78
C ILE A 33 -11.35 3.96 -14.47
N HIS A 34 -12.31 4.88 -14.36
CA HIS A 34 -13.73 4.56 -14.21
C HIS A 34 -14.23 3.67 -15.36
N ASP A 35 -13.90 4.02 -16.60
CA ASP A 35 -14.24 3.23 -17.79
C ASP A 35 -13.65 1.81 -17.68
N ALA A 36 -12.38 1.68 -17.26
CA ALA A 36 -11.75 0.39 -17.04
C ALA A 36 -12.45 -0.42 -15.92
N CYS A 37 -12.81 0.23 -14.80
CA CYS A 37 -13.48 -0.43 -13.68
C CYS A 37 -14.90 -0.87 -14.01
N THR A 38 -15.60 -0.12 -14.86
CA THR A 38 -16.99 -0.40 -15.27
C THR A 38 -17.08 -1.18 -16.58
N ASN A 39 -15.95 -1.60 -17.16
CA ASN A 39 -15.83 -2.25 -18.47
C ASN A 39 -16.57 -1.49 -19.59
N LYS A 40 -16.43 -0.17 -19.59
CA LYS A 40 -16.98 0.75 -20.59
C LYS A 40 -15.83 1.40 -21.37
N THR A 41 -16.17 2.03 -22.49
CA THR A 41 -15.23 2.88 -23.21
C THR A 41 -15.97 4.11 -23.69
N SER A 42 -15.76 5.22 -22.99
CA SER A 42 -16.34 6.51 -23.32
C SER A 42 -15.54 7.17 -24.44
N SER A 43 -16.20 7.97 -25.27
CA SER A 43 -15.49 8.85 -26.21
C SER A 43 -14.93 10.04 -25.45
N ILE A 44 -13.64 10.02 -25.12
CA ILE A 44 -12.96 11.10 -24.41
C ILE A 44 -12.08 11.87 -25.41
N ASP A 45 -12.36 13.17 -25.57
CA ASP A 45 -11.50 14.06 -26.36
C ASP A 45 -10.36 14.58 -25.47
N ILE A 46 -9.12 14.27 -25.84
CA ILE A 46 -7.93 14.63 -25.06
C ILE A 46 -7.21 15.75 -25.80
N ALA A 47 -7.28 16.96 -25.24
CA ALA A 47 -6.65 18.12 -25.84
C ALA A 47 -5.11 17.98 -25.84
N PRO A 48 -4.41 18.51 -26.87
CA PRO A 48 -2.96 18.34 -27.00
C PRO A 48 -2.15 18.80 -25.79
N GLN A 49 -2.60 19.86 -25.09
CA GLN A 49 -1.91 20.40 -23.90
C GLN A 49 -1.98 19.48 -22.68
N ASP A 50 -3.01 18.63 -22.59
CA ASP A 50 -3.24 17.74 -21.44
C ASP A 50 -2.57 16.37 -21.63
N MET A 51 -2.26 16.00 -22.88
CA MET A 51 -1.79 14.67 -23.24
C MET A 51 -0.47 14.27 -22.55
N ASP A 52 0.52 15.16 -22.51
CA ASP A 52 1.82 14.84 -21.90
C ASP A 52 1.69 14.64 -20.37
N ALA A 53 0.88 15.47 -19.71
CA ALA A 53 0.59 15.35 -18.28
C ALA A 53 -0.22 14.07 -17.96
N LEU A 54 -1.22 13.75 -18.76
CA LEU A 54 -1.99 12.51 -18.66
C LEU A 54 -1.10 11.27 -18.77
N LEU A 55 -0.21 11.24 -19.77
CA LEU A 55 0.71 10.11 -19.98
C LEU A 55 1.73 9.99 -18.86
N ALA A 56 2.21 11.12 -18.31
CA ALA A 56 3.07 11.13 -17.14
C ALA A 56 2.34 10.56 -15.91
N LEU A 57 1.11 11.02 -15.66
CA LEU A 57 0.27 10.53 -14.56
C LEU A 57 -0.02 9.04 -14.69
N ALA A 58 -0.39 8.56 -15.88
CA ALA A 58 -0.66 7.14 -16.13
C ALA A 58 0.58 6.26 -15.91
N LYS A 59 1.78 6.75 -16.25
CA LYS A 59 3.04 6.06 -15.95
C LYS A 59 3.31 6.03 -14.45
N ASP A 60 3.14 7.17 -13.78
CA ASP A 60 3.36 7.30 -12.34
C ASP A 60 2.41 6.44 -11.53
N GLN A 61 1.16 6.34 -11.97
CA GLN A 61 0.12 5.49 -11.40
C GLN A 61 0.15 4.04 -11.91
N SER A 62 1.11 3.70 -12.80
CA SER A 62 1.25 2.36 -13.40
C SER A 62 -0.01 1.83 -14.07
N CYS A 63 -0.76 2.74 -14.70
CA CYS A 63 -2.05 2.52 -15.36
C CYS A 63 -1.97 2.74 -16.88
N VAL A 64 -0.75 2.70 -17.45
CA VAL A 64 -0.50 2.89 -18.89
C VAL A 64 -1.40 2.04 -19.80
N PRO A 65 -1.66 0.76 -19.51
CA PRO A 65 -2.49 -0.06 -20.41
C PRO A 65 -3.89 0.52 -20.66
N TYR A 66 -4.50 1.17 -19.66
CA TYR A 66 -5.84 1.73 -19.75
C TYR A 66 -5.93 2.97 -20.64
N VAL A 67 -4.82 3.68 -20.85
CA VAL A 67 -4.80 4.89 -21.69
C VAL A 67 -4.65 4.53 -23.17
N LEU A 68 -4.10 3.35 -23.50
CA LEU A 68 -3.83 2.94 -24.89
C LEU A 68 -5.03 3.08 -25.84
N PRO A 69 -6.27 2.71 -25.48
CA PRO A 69 -7.43 2.81 -26.37
C PRO A 69 -7.78 4.26 -26.74
N TYR A 70 -7.33 5.24 -25.96
CA TYR A 70 -7.65 6.66 -26.14
C TYR A 70 -6.58 7.41 -26.95
N LEU A 71 -5.54 6.71 -27.44
CA LEU A 71 -4.43 7.32 -28.18
C LEU A 71 -4.50 7.01 -29.68
N ASN A 72 -4.50 8.09 -30.48
CA ASN A 72 -4.48 7.99 -31.95
C ASN A 72 -3.09 8.26 -32.58
N ASP A 73 -2.17 8.89 -31.84
CA ASP A 73 -0.82 9.20 -32.31
C ASP A 73 0.12 7.99 -32.20
N LYS A 74 0.56 7.47 -33.36
CA LYS A 74 1.48 6.32 -33.44
C LYS A 74 2.81 6.53 -32.70
N ASN A 75 3.37 7.74 -32.73
CA ASN A 75 4.67 8.00 -32.11
C ASN A 75 4.61 7.91 -30.59
N ARG A 76 3.49 8.34 -29.99
CA ARG A 76 3.23 8.21 -28.55
C ARG A 76 2.84 6.78 -28.17
N LEU A 77 2.15 6.08 -29.06
CA LEU A 77 1.58 4.76 -28.80
C LEU A 77 2.65 3.64 -28.68
N GLU A 78 3.66 3.61 -29.55
CA GLU A 78 4.61 2.48 -29.60
C GLU A 78 5.43 2.29 -28.30
N PRO A 79 6.00 3.34 -27.67
CA PRO A 79 6.67 3.20 -26.38
C PRO A 79 5.75 2.66 -25.27
N LEU A 80 4.47 3.07 -25.26
CA LEU A 80 3.49 2.66 -24.25
C LEU A 80 3.02 1.22 -24.47
N LYS A 81 2.89 0.78 -25.72
CA LYS A 81 2.68 -0.64 -26.05
C LYS A 81 3.83 -1.51 -25.55
N TYR A 82 5.08 -1.07 -25.76
CA TYR A 82 6.24 -1.79 -25.26
C TYR A 82 6.23 -1.89 -23.72
N GLN A 83 5.95 -0.78 -23.02
CA GLN A 83 5.79 -0.78 -21.57
C GLN A 83 4.67 -1.73 -21.11
N THR A 84 3.54 -1.73 -21.80
CA THR A 84 2.41 -2.64 -21.50
C THR A 84 2.79 -4.10 -21.70
N LYS A 85 3.52 -4.44 -22.79
CA LYS A 85 4.05 -5.79 -23.00
C LYS A 85 4.99 -6.24 -21.86
N LEU A 86 5.82 -5.33 -21.34
CA LEU A 86 6.67 -5.64 -20.19
C LEU A 86 5.87 -5.88 -18.91
N MET A 87 4.78 -5.12 -18.69
CA MET A 87 3.87 -5.37 -17.57
C MET A 87 3.21 -6.75 -17.69
N MET A 88 2.74 -7.10 -18.90
CA MET A 88 2.15 -8.42 -19.15
C MET A 88 3.16 -9.56 -18.97
N LEU A 89 4.39 -9.41 -19.47
CA LEU A 89 5.46 -10.38 -19.23
C LEU A 89 5.74 -10.55 -17.74
N ASN A 90 5.76 -9.44 -16.99
CA ASN A 90 5.97 -9.45 -15.55
C ASN A 90 4.85 -10.18 -14.80
N TYR A 91 3.60 -10.06 -15.25
CA TYR A 91 2.48 -10.85 -14.71
C TYR A 91 2.79 -12.35 -14.74
N TYR A 92 3.15 -12.89 -15.90
CA TYR A 92 3.45 -14.32 -16.04
C TYR A 92 4.71 -14.75 -15.27
N GLN A 93 5.69 -13.87 -15.12
CA GLN A 93 6.87 -14.12 -14.30
C GLN A 93 6.53 -14.26 -12.81
N ILE A 94 5.66 -13.39 -12.30
CA ILE A 94 5.20 -13.45 -10.90
C ILE A 94 4.24 -14.63 -10.69
N ASP A 95 3.35 -14.94 -11.64
CA ASP A 95 2.51 -16.15 -11.58
C ASP A 95 3.38 -17.42 -11.49
N GLN A 96 4.35 -17.57 -12.39
CA GLN A 96 5.26 -18.73 -12.36
C GLN A 96 6.08 -18.80 -11.06
N PHE A 97 6.53 -17.66 -10.54
CA PHE A 97 7.26 -17.61 -9.29
C PHE A 97 6.38 -17.98 -8.08
N THR A 98 5.14 -17.51 -8.07
CA THR A 98 4.13 -17.86 -7.05
C THR A 98 3.85 -19.37 -7.08
N ARG A 99 3.61 -19.95 -8.26
CA ARG A 99 3.43 -21.41 -8.42
C ARG A 99 4.62 -22.21 -7.94
N ARG A 100 5.84 -21.74 -8.19
CA ARG A 100 7.07 -22.40 -7.73
C ARG A 100 7.11 -22.49 -6.20
N ILE A 101 6.80 -21.39 -5.52
CA ILE A 101 6.82 -21.33 -4.05
C ILE A 101 5.67 -22.17 -3.48
N ALA A 102 4.47 -22.01 -4.04
CA ALA A 102 3.30 -22.81 -3.69
C ALA A 102 3.59 -24.31 -3.80
N ALA A 103 4.06 -24.79 -4.96
CA ALA A 103 4.40 -26.20 -5.16
C ALA A 103 5.47 -26.70 -4.17
N LEU A 104 6.44 -25.85 -3.82
CA LEU A 104 7.46 -26.17 -2.82
C LEU A 104 6.84 -26.33 -1.42
N PHE A 105 5.92 -25.44 -1.03
CA PHE A 105 5.23 -25.50 0.26
C PHE A 105 4.26 -26.68 0.34
N GLU A 106 3.46 -26.92 -0.71
CA GLU A 106 2.53 -28.04 -0.80
C GLU A 106 3.26 -29.40 -0.73
N ALA A 107 4.33 -29.59 -1.51
CA ALA A 107 5.13 -30.81 -1.48
C ALA A 107 5.78 -31.08 -0.11
N ASN A 108 5.89 -30.05 0.72
CA ASN A 108 6.42 -30.13 2.07
C ASN A 108 5.33 -29.92 3.13
N GLN A 109 4.04 -29.92 2.81
CA GLN A 109 2.96 -29.76 3.79
C GLN A 109 3.17 -28.54 4.72
N ILE A 110 3.51 -27.39 4.11
CA ILE A 110 3.60 -26.11 4.80
C ILE A 110 2.36 -25.31 4.41
N PRO A 111 1.41 -25.05 5.33
CA PRO A 111 0.25 -24.24 5.04
C PRO A 111 0.69 -22.79 4.84
N TYR A 112 0.04 -22.12 3.90
CA TYR A 112 0.23 -20.71 3.62
C TYR A 112 -1.10 -20.11 3.16
N VAL A 113 -1.15 -18.78 3.09
CA VAL A 113 -2.25 -18.05 2.46
C VAL A 113 -1.65 -17.08 1.46
N LEU A 114 -2.09 -17.14 0.21
CA LEU A 114 -1.77 -16.16 -0.82
C LEU A 114 -2.53 -14.87 -0.51
N LEU A 115 -1.79 -13.78 -0.33
CA LEU A 115 -2.36 -12.46 -0.11
C LEU A 115 -2.57 -11.77 -1.47
N LYS A 116 -1.96 -10.60 -1.67
CA LYS A 116 -2.09 -9.73 -2.85
C LYS A 116 -1.43 -10.33 -4.12
N GLY A 117 -1.14 -9.48 -5.09
CA GLY A 117 -0.44 -9.91 -6.30
C GLY A 117 -1.38 -10.55 -7.33
N ILE A 118 -1.10 -11.79 -7.74
CA ILE A 118 -1.90 -12.51 -8.75
C ILE A 118 -3.32 -12.80 -8.27
N SER A 119 -3.53 -12.92 -6.95
CA SER A 119 -4.85 -13.11 -6.34
C SER A 119 -5.80 -11.97 -6.69
N LEU A 120 -5.38 -10.72 -6.44
CA LEU A 120 -6.16 -9.53 -6.79
C LEU A 120 -6.20 -9.28 -8.31
N ALA A 121 -5.12 -9.62 -9.03
CA ALA A 121 -5.07 -9.48 -10.49
C ALA A 121 -6.15 -10.30 -11.21
N ALA A 122 -6.57 -11.43 -10.65
CA ALA A 122 -7.56 -12.31 -11.24
C ALA A 122 -8.94 -11.64 -11.42
N PHE A 123 -9.23 -10.56 -10.69
CA PHE A 123 -10.51 -9.85 -10.76
C PHE A 123 -10.50 -8.64 -11.71
N TYR A 124 -9.34 -8.29 -12.25
CA TYR A 124 -9.25 -7.23 -13.27
C TYR A 124 -9.85 -7.72 -14.60
N PRO A 125 -10.45 -6.82 -15.41
CA PRO A 125 -10.94 -7.16 -16.76
C PRO A 125 -9.86 -7.79 -17.66
N VAL A 126 -8.62 -7.33 -17.49
CA VAL A 126 -7.42 -7.93 -18.06
C VAL A 126 -6.40 -8.08 -16.94
N SER A 127 -6.22 -9.30 -16.44
CA SER A 127 -5.37 -9.57 -15.27
C SER A 127 -3.94 -9.06 -15.44
N GLU A 128 -3.40 -9.12 -16.66
CA GLU A 128 -2.04 -8.69 -16.96
C GLU A 128 -1.84 -7.17 -16.91
N TYR A 129 -2.90 -6.37 -16.84
CA TYR A 129 -2.81 -4.91 -16.70
C TYR A 129 -2.56 -4.49 -15.26
N ARG A 130 -2.77 -5.37 -14.28
CA ARG A 130 -2.39 -5.11 -12.90
C ARG A 130 -0.87 -5.23 -12.76
N LYS A 131 -0.23 -4.12 -12.40
CA LYS A 131 1.21 -4.13 -12.06
C LYS A 131 1.46 -5.00 -10.84
N LEU A 132 2.42 -5.92 -10.98
CA LEU A 132 2.89 -6.81 -9.92
C LEU A 132 4.34 -6.47 -9.54
N GLY A 133 4.71 -6.62 -8.27
CA GLY A 133 6.07 -6.38 -7.78
C GLY A 133 6.65 -7.61 -7.10
N ASP A 134 6.08 -7.94 -5.95
CA ASP A 134 6.44 -8.99 -5.02
C ASP A 134 5.39 -10.13 -5.00
N VAL A 135 5.77 -11.25 -4.39
CA VAL A 135 4.84 -12.31 -3.98
C VAL A 135 4.66 -12.21 -2.47
N ASP A 136 3.41 -12.18 -2.02
CA ASP A 136 3.06 -12.09 -0.60
C ASP A 136 2.36 -13.35 -0.13
N LEU A 137 3.01 -14.06 0.78
CA LEU A 137 2.43 -15.24 1.42
C LEU A 137 2.37 -15.02 2.92
N TYR A 138 1.33 -15.54 3.56
CA TYR A 138 1.11 -15.44 4.99
C TYR A 138 1.17 -16.80 5.69
N ILE A 139 1.94 -16.88 6.78
CA ILE A 139 2.03 -18.03 7.68
C ILE A 139 2.05 -17.52 9.11
N ASN A 140 0.95 -17.67 9.83
CA ASN A 140 0.81 -17.17 11.21
C ASN A 140 1.21 -18.17 12.29
N GLU A 141 1.41 -19.43 11.92
CA GLU A 141 1.97 -20.45 12.81
C GLU A 141 3.49 -20.35 12.82
N LYS A 142 4.04 -19.97 13.98
CA LYS A 142 5.48 -19.70 14.14
C LYS A 142 6.36 -20.87 13.69
N GLU A 143 6.00 -22.10 14.04
CA GLU A 143 6.77 -23.29 13.71
C GLU A 143 6.81 -23.52 12.18
N GLN A 144 5.66 -23.36 11.53
CA GLN A 144 5.56 -23.48 10.07
C GLN A 144 6.27 -22.33 9.35
N PHE A 145 6.24 -21.12 9.90
CA PHE A 145 6.98 -19.98 9.38
C PHE A 145 8.50 -20.23 9.41
N GLU A 146 9.03 -20.69 10.55
CA GLU A 146 10.45 -21.02 10.69
C GLU A 146 10.86 -22.17 9.75
N ARG A 147 9.99 -23.18 9.60
CA ARG A 147 10.18 -24.30 8.68
C ARG A 147 10.18 -23.84 7.22
N ALA A 148 9.26 -22.96 6.84
CA ALA A 148 9.21 -22.35 5.51
C ALA A 148 10.49 -21.57 5.21
N GLY A 149 10.98 -20.77 6.16
CA GLY A 149 12.23 -20.03 6.00
C GLY A 149 13.44 -20.94 5.77
N LYS A 150 13.57 -22.04 6.54
CA LYS A 150 14.63 -23.04 6.32
C LYS A 150 14.52 -23.70 4.95
N LEU A 151 13.30 -24.06 4.54
CA LEU A 151 13.03 -24.69 3.25
C LEU A 151 13.40 -23.76 2.08
N LEU A 152 13.03 -22.48 2.16
CA LEU A 152 13.38 -21.47 1.15
C LEU A 152 14.90 -21.34 1.00
N LEU A 153 15.65 -21.23 2.11
CA LEU A 153 17.11 -21.15 2.09
C LEU A 153 17.75 -22.39 1.45
N ALA A 154 17.26 -23.58 1.80
CA ALA A 154 17.72 -24.84 1.18
C ALA A 154 17.42 -24.93 -0.33
N ASN A 155 16.47 -24.13 -0.83
CA ASN A 155 16.05 -24.10 -2.23
C ASN A 155 16.57 -22.87 -3.00
N GLY A 156 17.66 -22.26 -2.50
CA GLY A 156 18.40 -21.22 -3.22
C GLY A 156 17.86 -19.80 -3.06
N PHE A 157 16.89 -19.59 -2.16
CA PHE A 157 16.52 -18.25 -1.74
C PHE A 157 17.57 -17.68 -0.78
N LYS A 158 17.72 -16.37 -0.79
CA LYS A 158 18.52 -15.63 0.19
C LYS A 158 17.60 -14.76 1.01
N LYS A 159 17.89 -14.56 2.29
CA LYS A 159 17.17 -13.55 3.07
C LYS A 159 17.47 -12.18 2.48
N ASP A 160 16.44 -11.36 2.38
CA ASP A 160 16.60 -9.93 2.23
C ASP A 160 17.09 -9.34 3.57
N ASP A 161 17.96 -8.35 3.49
CA ASP A 161 18.52 -7.66 4.66
C ASP A 161 17.53 -6.62 5.24
N ASP A 162 16.43 -6.38 4.54
CA ASP A 162 15.35 -5.50 4.98
C ASP A 162 14.69 -6.00 6.28
N VAL A 163 14.63 -5.09 7.27
CA VAL A 163 14.04 -5.34 8.57
C VAL A 163 12.57 -4.94 8.53
N SER A 164 11.68 -5.91 8.69
CA SER A 164 10.23 -5.72 8.77
C SER A 164 9.67 -6.29 10.07
N ASP A 165 8.62 -5.65 10.59
CA ASP A 165 7.94 -6.02 11.83
C ASP A 165 6.79 -7.01 11.64
N HIS A 166 6.53 -7.42 10.40
CA HIS A 166 5.42 -8.33 10.04
C HIS A 166 5.79 -9.37 8.97
N HIS A 167 6.95 -9.26 8.31
CA HIS A 167 7.42 -10.25 7.32
C HIS A 167 8.94 -10.44 7.33
N GLN A 168 9.40 -11.48 6.64
CA GLN A 168 10.79 -11.65 6.20
C GLN A 168 10.82 -11.69 4.68
N GLY A 169 11.61 -10.80 4.07
CA GLY A 169 11.87 -10.81 2.63
C GLY A 169 12.82 -11.96 2.24
N TYR A 170 12.57 -12.57 1.09
CA TYR A 170 13.43 -13.55 0.45
C TYR A 170 13.65 -13.21 -1.02
N LEU A 171 14.91 -13.23 -1.45
CA LEU A 171 15.36 -12.98 -2.80
C LEU A 171 15.64 -14.29 -3.51
N TYR A 172 15.10 -14.46 -4.71
CA TYR A 172 15.40 -15.60 -5.58
C TYR A 172 15.91 -15.13 -6.94
N THR A 173 17.17 -15.44 -7.24
CA THR A 173 17.80 -15.12 -8.53
C THR A 173 17.73 -16.34 -9.45
N PHE A 174 17.04 -16.21 -10.57
CA PHE A 174 16.93 -17.28 -11.56
C PHE A 174 18.26 -17.46 -12.31
N PRO A 175 18.93 -18.64 -12.22
CA PRO A 175 20.27 -18.81 -12.77
C PRO A 175 20.35 -18.57 -14.29
N LYS A 176 19.28 -18.87 -15.03
CA LYS A 176 19.25 -18.73 -16.50
C LYS A 176 19.15 -17.28 -16.97
N THR A 177 18.51 -16.40 -16.19
CA THR A 177 18.21 -15.03 -16.61
C THR A 177 18.92 -13.98 -15.78
N GLY A 178 19.48 -14.36 -14.62
CA GLY A 178 20.02 -13.42 -13.64
C GLY A 178 18.96 -12.54 -12.97
N ARG A 179 17.67 -12.73 -13.28
CA ARG A 179 16.58 -11.94 -12.72
C ARG A 179 16.35 -12.34 -11.27
N THR A 180 16.23 -11.34 -10.39
CA THR A 180 15.84 -11.54 -8.99
C THR A 180 14.38 -11.17 -8.79
N LEU A 181 13.62 -12.03 -8.12
CA LEU A 181 12.26 -11.77 -7.65
C LEU A 181 12.20 -11.84 -6.13
N ILE A 182 11.22 -11.16 -5.55
CA ILE A 182 11.07 -10.97 -4.11
C ILE A 182 9.82 -11.73 -3.63
N LEU A 183 10.00 -12.48 -2.55
CA LEU A 183 8.93 -13.07 -1.74
C LEU A 183 8.92 -12.36 -0.39
N GLU A 184 7.81 -11.71 -0.04
CA GLU A 184 7.53 -11.30 1.32
C GLU A 184 6.77 -12.44 2.03
N LEU A 185 7.44 -13.12 2.96
CA LEU A 185 6.79 -14.13 3.81
C LEU A 185 6.35 -13.45 5.11
N HIS A 186 5.04 -13.23 5.23
CA HIS A 186 4.39 -12.54 6.35
C HIS A 186 4.16 -13.50 7.52
N PHE A 187 4.63 -13.14 8.70
CA PHE A 187 4.27 -13.79 9.98
C PHE A 187 3.15 -13.04 10.71
N ARG A 188 2.86 -11.81 10.31
CA ARG A 188 1.71 -11.00 10.73
C ARG A 188 1.15 -10.30 9.50
N ILE A 189 -0.17 -10.09 9.45
CA ILE A 189 -0.82 -9.55 8.25
C ILE A 189 -0.40 -8.09 7.94
N VAL A 190 -0.06 -7.33 8.99
CA VAL A 190 0.36 -5.93 8.92
C VAL A 190 1.29 -5.61 10.10
N GLY A 191 2.10 -4.56 9.96
CA GLY A 191 2.96 -4.03 11.03
C GLY A 191 2.18 -3.49 12.24
N LEU A 192 2.87 -3.26 13.35
CA LEU A 192 2.26 -2.85 14.61
C LEU A 192 1.85 -1.37 14.58
N TYR A 193 0.59 -1.08 14.93
CA TYR A 193 0.10 0.28 15.16
C TYR A 193 0.48 0.78 16.55
N GLN A 194 0.56 2.10 16.76
CA GLN A 194 0.66 2.65 18.12
C GLN A 194 -0.60 2.42 18.94
N TYR A 195 -1.76 2.39 18.28
CA TYR A 195 -3.02 2.16 18.93
C TYR A 195 -3.15 0.66 19.22
N ALA A 196 -2.81 0.26 20.45
CA ALA A 196 -2.79 -1.13 20.87
C ALA A 196 -4.10 -1.90 20.63
N PRO A 197 -5.31 -1.32 20.82
CA PRO A 197 -6.56 -2.01 20.52
C PRO A 197 -6.70 -2.43 19.04
N ALA A 198 -6.27 -1.60 18.08
CA ALA A 198 -6.27 -2.00 16.67
C ALA A 198 -5.40 -3.25 16.42
N ASN A 199 -4.26 -3.37 17.11
CA ASN A 199 -3.44 -4.58 17.02
C ASN A 199 -4.14 -5.81 17.59
N GLN A 200 -4.94 -5.65 18.66
CA GLN A 200 -5.72 -6.75 19.23
C GLN A 200 -6.80 -7.24 18.27
N ILE A 201 -7.50 -6.32 17.58
CA ILE A 201 -8.48 -6.69 16.56
C ILE A 201 -7.79 -7.41 15.40
N VAL A 202 -6.69 -6.86 14.87
CA VAL A 202 -5.89 -7.52 13.81
C VAL A 202 -5.47 -8.93 14.23
N ASP A 203 -4.92 -9.08 15.44
CA ASP A 203 -4.45 -10.37 15.93
C ASP A 203 -5.63 -11.34 16.19
N ALA A 204 -6.81 -10.84 16.56
CA ALA A 204 -8.02 -11.64 16.73
C ALA A 204 -8.61 -12.11 15.40
N VAL A 205 -8.54 -11.29 14.34
CA VAL A 205 -9.10 -11.60 13.02
C VAL A 205 -8.18 -12.53 12.22
N PHE A 206 -6.86 -12.32 12.31
CA PHE A 206 -5.88 -13.04 11.50
C PHE A 206 -5.01 -14.02 12.28
N GLY A 207 -5.24 -14.16 13.58
CA GLY A 207 -4.51 -15.09 14.45
C GLY A 207 -4.61 -16.54 14.01
N PHE A 208 -3.77 -17.39 14.60
CA PHE A 208 -3.79 -18.82 14.34
C PHE A 208 -5.18 -19.40 14.63
N ASN A 209 -5.75 -20.15 13.67
CA ASN A 209 -7.11 -20.69 13.68
C ASN A 209 -8.26 -19.66 13.77
N ALA A 210 -8.01 -18.36 13.59
CA ALA A 210 -9.05 -17.33 13.62
C ALA A 210 -9.96 -17.36 12.37
N PHE A 211 -9.49 -17.95 11.27
CA PHE A 211 -10.24 -18.12 10.04
C PHE A 211 -9.86 -19.43 9.35
N GLN A 212 -10.71 -19.89 8.45
CA GLN A 212 -10.41 -20.99 7.54
C GLN A 212 -10.12 -20.42 6.15
N PRO A 213 -8.97 -20.71 5.52
CA PRO A 213 -8.69 -20.22 4.18
C PRO A 213 -9.73 -20.70 3.16
N GLU A 214 -10.15 -19.80 2.27
CA GLU A 214 -10.87 -20.17 1.06
C GLU A 214 -9.90 -20.53 -0.06
N HIS A 215 -10.41 -21.01 -1.19
CA HIS A 215 -9.58 -21.44 -2.30
C HIS A 215 -9.94 -20.69 -3.58
N GLN A 216 -8.93 -20.11 -4.22
CA GLN A 216 -9.06 -19.43 -5.49
C GLN A 216 -8.28 -20.17 -6.57
N ILE A 217 -8.90 -20.38 -7.74
CA ILE A 217 -8.24 -20.96 -8.91
C ILE A 217 -7.70 -19.83 -9.77
N ILE A 218 -6.38 -19.76 -9.94
CA ILE A 218 -5.69 -18.76 -10.75
C ILE A 218 -4.85 -19.50 -11.79
N ASN A 219 -5.17 -19.30 -13.06
CA ASN A 219 -4.48 -19.92 -14.21
C ASN A 219 -4.27 -21.45 -14.06
N GLY A 220 -5.27 -22.14 -13.51
CA GLY A 220 -5.29 -23.60 -13.32
C GLY A 220 -4.60 -24.11 -12.05
N THR A 221 -4.04 -23.23 -11.21
CA THR A 221 -3.50 -23.58 -9.90
C THR A 221 -4.47 -23.11 -8.81
N THR A 222 -4.73 -23.97 -7.82
CA THR A 222 -5.57 -23.61 -6.67
C THR A 222 -4.69 -23.06 -5.56
N TYR A 223 -5.07 -21.93 -4.97
CA TYR A 223 -4.36 -21.29 -3.88
C TYR A 223 -5.27 -21.09 -2.66
N PRO A 224 -4.78 -21.35 -1.43
CA PRO A 224 -5.44 -20.88 -0.22
C PRO A 224 -5.36 -19.34 -0.17
N VAL A 225 -6.49 -18.68 0.06
CA VAL A 225 -6.64 -17.21 0.17
C VAL A 225 -7.43 -16.86 1.43
N LEU A 226 -7.41 -15.58 1.81
CA LEU A 226 -8.28 -15.09 2.90
C LEU A 226 -9.76 -15.17 2.47
N PRO A 227 -10.69 -15.50 3.39
CA PRO A 227 -12.11 -15.37 3.10
C PRO A 227 -12.50 -13.93 2.78
N PRO A 228 -13.58 -13.68 2.01
CA PRO A 228 -13.94 -12.36 1.50
C PRO A 228 -13.94 -11.22 2.53
N THR A 229 -14.56 -11.43 3.70
CA THR A 229 -14.62 -10.41 4.76
C THR A 229 -13.22 -10.09 5.31
N GLN A 230 -12.41 -11.10 5.64
CA GLN A 230 -11.04 -10.93 6.13
C GLN A 230 -10.14 -10.28 5.08
N TYR A 231 -10.31 -10.65 3.80
CA TYR A 231 -9.54 -10.06 2.71
C TYR A 231 -9.87 -8.57 2.56
N THR A 232 -11.15 -8.19 2.58
CA THR A 232 -11.57 -6.77 2.55
C THR A 232 -10.92 -5.98 3.69
N PHE A 233 -10.93 -6.53 4.92
CA PHE A 233 -10.28 -5.89 6.06
C PHE A 233 -8.75 -5.81 5.91
N TYR A 234 -8.12 -6.84 5.35
CA TYR A 234 -6.70 -6.83 5.00
C TYR A 234 -6.36 -5.73 3.99
N MET A 235 -7.18 -5.52 2.95
CA MET A 235 -6.95 -4.49 1.94
C MET A 235 -7.01 -3.09 2.55
N LEU A 236 -7.91 -2.85 3.51
CA LEU A 236 -7.98 -1.59 4.28
C LEU A 236 -6.69 -1.37 5.08
N HIS A 237 -6.21 -2.38 5.79
CA HIS A 237 -4.94 -2.30 6.51
C HIS A 237 -3.73 -2.12 5.58
N HIS A 238 -3.75 -2.73 4.39
CA HIS A 238 -2.72 -2.55 3.37
C HIS A 238 -2.68 -1.10 2.85
N MET A 239 -3.84 -0.53 2.52
CA MET A 239 -3.97 0.88 2.13
C MET A 239 -3.56 1.81 3.26
N LEU A 240 -4.01 1.55 4.50
CA LEU A 240 -3.63 2.32 5.69
C LEU A 240 -2.12 2.34 5.91
N LYS A 241 -1.46 1.18 5.81
CA LYS A 241 -0.01 1.04 5.89
C LYS A 241 0.66 1.95 4.87
N HIS A 242 0.30 1.84 3.60
CA HIS A 242 0.90 2.68 2.57
C HIS A 242 0.60 4.16 2.77
N TYR A 243 -0.63 4.51 3.15
CA TYR A 243 -1.01 5.89 3.41
C TYR A 243 -0.16 6.53 4.51
N LEU A 244 0.10 5.78 5.59
CA LEU A 244 0.92 6.23 6.72
C LEU A 244 2.42 6.34 6.40
N TYR A 245 2.94 5.55 5.46
CA TYR A 245 4.39 5.40 5.27
C TYR A 245 4.94 5.94 3.96
N SER A 246 4.18 5.89 2.87
CA SER A 246 4.71 6.17 1.52
C SER A 246 3.73 6.88 0.58
N GLY A 247 2.45 7.00 0.98
CA GLY A 247 1.35 7.13 0.02
C GLY A 247 1.10 5.84 -0.77
N PHE A 248 -0.01 5.79 -1.51
CA PHE A 248 -0.27 4.75 -2.50
C PHE A 248 -0.92 5.35 -3.75
N GLY A 249 -0.71 4.69 -4.89
CA GLY A 249 -1.34 5.06 -6.16
C GLY A 249 -2.72 4.43 -6.32
N ILE A 250 -3.47 4.88 -7.33
CA ILE A 250 -4.86 4.48 -7.59
C ILE A 250 -5.06 2.97 -7.75
N ARG A 251 -4.00 2.22 -8.04
CA ARG A 251 -4.01 0.75 -8.13
C ARG A 251 -4.68 0.09 -6.92
N LEU A 252 -4.42 0.53 -5.70
CA LEU A 252 -5.03 -0.10 -4.51
C LEU A 252 -6.54 0.19 -4.42
N LEU A 253 -7.00 1.32 -4.94
CA LEU A 253 -8.44 1.59 -5.06
C LEU A 253 -9.06 0.73 -6.17
N CYS A 254 -8.38 0.54 -7.30
CA CYS A 254 -8.82 -0.41 -8.34
C CYS A 254 -8.93 -1.83 -7.79
N ASP A 255 -7.91 -2.30 -7.05
CA ASP A 255 -7.93 -3.59 -6.37
C ASP A 255 -9.18 -3.74 -5.52
N PHE A 256 -9.45 -2.74 -4.68
CA PHE A 256 -10.60 -2.71 -3.77
C PHE A 256 -11.92 -2.72 -4.53
N THR A 257 -12.08 -1.88 -5.55
CA THR A 257 -13.28 -1.83 -6.38
C THR A 257 -13.56 -3.18 -7.04
N PHE A 258 -12.58 -3.77 -7.74
CA PHE A 258 -12.79 -5.05 -8.43
C PHE A 258 -13.09 -6.20 -7.47
N TYR A 259 -12.41 -6.23 -6.32
CA TYR A 259 -12.63 -7.27 -5.31
C TYR A 259 -14.02 -7.18 -4.69
N LEU A 260 -14.45 -5.98 -4.28
CA LEU A 260 -15.76 -5.78 -3.69
C LEU A 260 -16.89 -6.07 -4.69
N GLU A 261 -16.78 -5.62 -5.93
CA GLU A 261 -17.78 -5.94 -6.97
C GLU A 261 -17.97 -7.45 -7.15
N HIS A 262 -16.87 -8.21 -7.08
CA HIS A 262 -16.93 -9.66 -7.23
C HIS A 262 -17.56 -10.35 -6.00
N PHE A 263 -17.19 -9.92 -4.79
CA PHE A 263 -17.51 -10.62 -3.54
C PHE A 263 -18.59 -9.96 -2.68
N TYR A 264 -19.24 -8.88 -3.12
CA TYR A 264 -20.16 -8.09 -2.27
C TYR A 264 -21.23 -8.95 -1.57
N SER A 265 -21.73 -10.00 -2.21
CA SER A 265 -22.75 -10.90 -1.64
C SER A 265 -22.22 -11.89 -0.59
N GLN A 266 -20.89 -12.03 -0.48
CA GLN A 266 -20.19 -12.94 0.44
C GLN A 266 -19.48 -12.18 1.56
N ILE A 267 -19.37 -10.85 1.46
CA ILE A 267 -18.75 -10.00 2.47
C ILE A 267 -19.76 -9.67 3.55
N ASP A 268 -19.39 -9.92 4.80
CA ASP A 268 -20.13 -9.47 5.97
C ASP A 268 -19.76 -8.02 6.28
N PHE A 269 -20.52 -7.07 5.74
CA PHE A 269 -20.27 -5.65 5.93
C PHE A 269 -20.49 -5.20 7.37
N ASP A 270 -21.47 -5.77 8.10
CA ASP A 270 -21.67 -5.46 9.52
C ASP A 270 -20.42 -5.80 10.34
N GLN A 271 -19.78 -6.92 10.02
CA GLN A 271 -18.53 -7.31 10.64
C GLN A 271 -17.35 -6.39 10.27
N ILE A 272 -17.28 -5.92 9.01
CA ILE A 272 -16.30 -4.89 8.59
C ILE A 272 -16.50 -3.61 9.40
N HIS A 273 -17.73 -3.11 9.52
CA HIS A 273 -18.07 -1.94 10.32
C HIS A 273 -17.60 -2.09 11.77
N SER A 274 -17.91 -3.22 12.40
CA SER A 274 -17.47 -3.51 13.77
C SER A 274 -15.95 -3.50 13.90
N TRP A 275 -15.22 -4.21 13.02
CA TRP A 275 -13.76 -4.23 13.08
C TRP A 275 -13.14 -2.86 12.82
N CYS A 276 -13.68 -2.09 11.88
CA CYS A 276 -13.21 -0.75 11.55
C CYS A 276 -13.48 0.24 12.69
N HIS A 277 -14.66 0.17 13.31
CA HIS A 277 -15.00 0.98 14.48
C HIS A 277 -14.05 0.68 15.65
N ASP A 278 -13.88 -0.58 16.01
CA ASP A 278 -13.07 -1.00 17.17
C ASP A 278 -11.57 -0.76 16.94
N SER A 279 -11.13 -0.83 15.68
CA SER A 279 -9.76 -0.48 15.28
C SER A 279 -9.55 1.02 15.08
N LYS A 280 -10.59 1.86 15.20
CA LYS A 280 -10.56 3.32 14.95
C LYS A 280 -10.05 3.69 13.54
N ILE A 281 -10.52 2.93 12.55
CA ILE A 281 -10.27 3.16 11.11
C ILE A 281 -11.57 3.28 10.30
N LEU A 282 -12.72 3.52 10.96
CA LEU A 282 -14.02 3.64 10.28
C LEU A 282 -14.03 4.75 9.22
N HIS A 283 -13.56 5.97 9.56
CA HIS A 283 -13.46 7.07 8.60
C HIS A 283 -12.59 6.74 7.37
N LEU A 284 -11.53 5.93 7.55
CA LEU A 284 -10.72 5.42 6.44
C LEU A 284 -11.54 4.49 5.54
N TYR A 285 -12.30 3.58 6.12
CA TYR A 285 -13.16 2.68 5.35
C TYR A 285 -14.20 3.48 4.55
N GLU A 286 -14.89 4.40 5.20
CA GLU A 286 -15.98 5.19 4.59
C GLU A 286 -15.48 6.07 3.44
N ILE A 287 -14.37 6.79 3.64
CA ILE A 287 -13.81 7.65 2.58
C ILE A 287 -13.26 6.85 1.40
N ILE A 288 -12.66 5.68 1.64
CA ILE A 288 -12.18 4.80 0.55
C ILE A 288 -13.35 4.30 -0.26
N LEU A 289 -14.39 3.76 0.40
CA LEU A 289 -15.57 3.21 -0.26
C LEU A 289 -16.28 4.29 -1.09
N GLU A 290 -16.55 5.45 -0.49
CA GLU A 290 -17.22 6.56 -1.18
C GLU A 290 -16.37 7.13 -2.33
N THR A 291 -15.04 7.20 -2.17
CA THR A 291 -14.14 7.61 -3.26
C THR A 291 -14.19 6.61 -4.43
N CYS A 292 -14.18 5.30 -4.15
CA CYS A 292 -14.34 4.27 -5.17
C CYS A 292 -15.69 4.36 -5.90
N ARG A 293 -16.77 4.70 -5.19
CA ARG A 293 -18.10 4.92 -5.76
C ARG A 293 -18.13 6.13 -6.69
N ILE A 294 -17.62 7.27 -6.21
CA ILE A 294 -17.62 8.54 -6.98
C ILE A 294 -16.72 8.47 -8.22
N TYR A 295 -15.53 7.87 -8.11
CA TYR A 295 -14.48 8.02 -9.14
C TYR A 295 -14.14 6.73 -9.89
N LEU A 296 -14.41 5.55 -9.34
CA LEU A 296 -14.08 4.27 -9.95
C LEU A 296 -15.32 3.46 -10.36
N GLY A 297 -16.52 3.95 -10.04
CA GLY A 297 -17.78 3.32 -10.44
C GLY A 297 -18.16 2.08 -9.63
N LEU A 298 -17.69 1.99 -8.37
CA LEU A 298 -18.18 0.98 -7.42
C LEU A 298 -19.70 1.13 -7.24
N SER A 299 -20.42 0.01 -7.34
CA SER A 299 -21.87 -0.06 -7.28
C SER A 299 -22.41 0.42 -5.93
N GLU A 300 -23.51 1.16 -5.98
CA GLU A 300 -24.30 1.59 -4.80
C GLU A 300 -24.81 0.40 -3.97
N THR A 301 -24.87 -0.81 -4.54
CA THR A 301 -25.27 -2.02 -3.80
C THR A 301 -24.20 -2.51 -2.83
N VAL A 302 -22.94 -2.09 -3.01
CA VAL A 302 -21.82 -2.44 -2.13
C VAL A 302 -21.86 -1.49 -0.93
N ASP A 303 -22.25 -2.03 0.22
CA ASP A 303 -22.48 -1.29 1.47
C ASP A 303 -23.17 0.08 1.25
N PRO A 304 -24.49 0.07 0.95
CA PRO A 304 -25.23 1.26 0.54
C PRO A 304 -25.35 2.31 1.65
N THR A 305 -25.06 1.96 2.89
CA THR A 305 -25.26 2.85 4.05
C THR A 305 -24.09 3.78 4.29
N VAL A 306 -22.90 3.40 3.82
CA VAL A 306 -21.68 4.17 3.96
C VAL A 306 -21.73 5.37 3.02
N HIS A 307 -21.48 6.55 3.54
CA HIS A 307 -21.29 7.77 2.77
C HIS A 307 -20.24 8.64 3.43
N TYR A 308 -19.59 9.50 2.65
CA TYR A 308 -18.57 10.43 3.14
C TYR A 308 -18.66 11.79 2.43
N ASP A 309 -18.10 12.87 3.02
CA ASP A 309 -18.15 14.20 2.39
C ASP A 309 -17.41 14.18 1.04
N ARG A 310 -18.11 14.57 -0.03
CA ARG A 310 -17.58 14.57 -1.39
C ARG A 310 -16.31 15.40 -1.58
N ARG A 311 -16.17 16.51 -0.84
CA ARG A 311 -14.98 17.38 -0.93
C ARG A 311 -13.78 16.74 -0.24
N ASP A 312 -14.03 15.98 0.84
CA ASP A 312 -12.98 15.20 1.48
C ASP A 312 -12.55 14.04 0.58
N CYS A 313 -13.49 13.38 -0.13
CA CYS A 313 -13.16 12.37 -1.15
C CYS A 313 -12.34 12.94 -2.31
N GLU A 314 -12.71 14.14 -2.81
CA GLU A 314 -11.93 14.85 -3.83
C GLU A 314 -10.51 15.18 -3.33
N SER A 315 -10.40 15.66 -2.10
CA SER A 315 -9.11 15.96 -1.47
C SER A 315 -8.27 14.70 -1.24
N PHE A 316 -8.91 13.56 -0.97
CA PHE A 316 -8.26 12.27 -0.81
C PHE A 316 -7.70 11.75 -2.13
N ILE A 317 -8.52 11.70 -3.19
CA ILE A 317 -8.07 11.19 -4.50
C ILE A 317 -6.98 12.08 -5.11
N GLN A 318 -7.06 13.40 -4.97
CA GLN A 318 -6.01 14.32 -5.43
C GLN A 318 -4.67 14.05 -4.72
N GLN A 319 -4.69 13.78 -3.41
CA GLN A 319 -3.47 13.43 -2.68
C GLN A 319 -2.88 12.10 -3.15
N LEU A 320 -3.71 11.11 -3.49
CA LEU A 320 -3.26 9.83 -4.05
C LEU A 320 -2.67 10.00 -5.46
N LEU A 321 -3.30 10.81 -6.32
CA LEU A 321 -2.80 11.08 -7.67
C LEU A 321 -1.44 11.78 -7.64
N ALA A 322 -1.27 12.77 -6.74
CA ALA A 322 -0.01 13.46 -6.54
C ALA A 322 1.10 12.58 -5.92
N GLY A 323 0.72 11.54 -5.17
CA GLY A 323 1.66 10.61 -4.51
C GLY A 323 2.35 9.62 -5.46
N GLY A 324 1.73 9.30 -6.60
CA GLY A 324 2.21 8.25 -7.52
C GLY A 324 2.01 6.83 -6.97
N ASP A 325 2.28 5.82 -7.81
CA ASP A 325 2.30 4.42 -7.37
C ASP A 325 3.53 4.13 -6.49
N VAL A 326 3.35 3.24 -5.52
CA VAL A 326 4.24 2.94 -4.37
C VAL A 326 5.71 2.70 -4.78
N ASN A 327 5.97 2.31 -6.02
CA ASN A 327 7.32 2.03 -6.52
C ASN A 327 8.25 3.25 -6.62
N LYS A 328 7.78 4.49 -6.38
CA LYS A 328 8.65 5.66 -6.25
C LYS A 328 9.09 5.97 -4.81
N ALA A 329 8.46 5.35 -3.80
CA ALA A 329 8.90 5.48 -2.43
C ALA A 329 10.11 4.58 -2.22
N THR A 330 11.30 5.19 -2.22
CA THR A 330 12.46 4.65 -1.53
C THR A 330 12.03 4.16 -0.15
N ALA A 331 12.58 3.03 0.30
CA ALA A 331 12.40 2.41 1.64
C ALA A 331 12.92 3.30 2.81
N ALA A 332 12.83 4.62 2.63
CA ALA A 332 13.60 5.66 3.26
C ALA A 332 12.72 6.74 3.92
N ALA A 333 11.39 6.68 3.81
CA ALA A 333 10.52 7.62 4.51
C ALA A 333 10.52 7.37 6.03
N LEU A 334 10.40 8.44 6.83
CA LEU A 334 10.27 8.32 8.29
C LEU A 334 8.87 7.80 8.61
N VAL A 335 8.85 6.61 9.18
CA VAL A 335 7.66 5.79 9.46
C VAL A 335 6.81 6.49 10.53
N GLY A 336 5.66 7.05 10.15
CA GLY A 336 4.65 7.52 11.09
C GLY A 336 3.62 6.42 11.32
N SER A 337 3.50 5.92 12.54
CA SER A 337 2.61 4.79 12.86
C SER A 337 1.22 5.24 13.33
N THR A 338 0.95 6.55 13.26
CA THR A 338 -0.33 7.18 13.62
C THR A 338 -0.45 8.57 12.97
N SER A 339 -1.68 9.10 12.93
CA SER A 339 -1.94 10.53 12.73
C SER A 339 -1.89 11.27 14.07
N TYR A 340 -1.34 12.48 14.10
CA TYR A 340 -1.26 13.36 15.27
C TYR A 340 -1.92 14.71 14.99
N SER A 341 -2.79 15.15 15.89
CA SER A 341 -3.47 16.46 15.80
C SER A 341 -2.49 17.65 15.82
N ARG A 342 -1.42 17.57 16.62
CA ARG A 342 -0.28 18.52 16.61
C ARG A 342 1.03 17.77 16.82
N ILE A 343 2.04 18.09 16.01
CA ILE A 343 3.39 17.53 16.18
C ILE A 343 4.13 18.34 17.23
N THR A 344 4.55 17.65 18.29
CA THR A 344 5.34 18.19 19.40
C THR A 344 6.64 17.41 19.54
N PRO A 345 7.64 17.90 20.30
CA PRO A 345 8.84 17.10 20.60
C PRO A 345 8.52 15.72 21.18
N PHE A 346 7.43 15.61 21.96
CA PHE A 346 6.94 14.35 22.53
C PHE A 346 6.46 13.35 21.47
N THR A 347 5.94 13.84 20.34
CA THR A 347 5.53 13.01 19.19
C THR A 347 6.70 12.21 18.63
N TYR A 348 7.86 12.85 18.44
CA TYR A 348 9.07 12.19 17.94
C TYR A 348 9.63 11.17 18.94
N LEU A 349 9.51 11.46 20.24
CA LEU A 349 9.86 10.50 21.30
C LEU A 349 8.91 9.30 21.30
N LYS A 350 7.61 9.49 21.02
CA LYS A 350 6.68 8.36 20.97
C LYS A 350 6.99 7.41 19.81
N GLU A 351 7.26 7.96 18.62
CA GLU A 351 7.68 7.16 17.45
C GLU A 351 9.02 6.47 17.69
N GLY A 352 10.02 7.19 18.24
CA GLY A 352 11.31 6.61 18.59
C GLY A 352 11.18 5.46 19.60
N HIS A 353 10.23 5.57 20.54
CA HIS A 353 9.98 4.52 21.53
C HIS A 353 9.37 3.28 20.87
N LEU A 354 8.41 3.47 19.96
CA LEU A 354 7.83 2.37 19.20
C LEU A 354 8.90 1.66 18.37
N GLN A 355 9.72 2.42 17.63
CA GLN A 355 10.82 1.87 16.82
C GLN A 355 11.83 1.08 17.68
N MET A 356 12.07 1.52 18.92
CA MET A 356 12.89 0.77 19.87
C MET A 356 12.27 -0.58 20.23
N HIS A 357 10.96 -0.63 20.54
CA HIS A 357 10.27 -1.90 20.84
C HIS A 357 10.18 -2.83 19.63
N VAL A 358 9.98 -2.27 18.43
CA VAL A 358 10.00 -3.02 17.17
C VAL A 358 11.38 -3.65 16.94
N ARG A 359 12.46 -2.89 17.15
CA ARG A 359 13.83 -3.38 16.98
C ARG A 359 14.25 -4.38 18.07
N PHE A 360 13.73 -4.20 19.29
CA PHE A 360 14.10 -4.97 20.46
C PHE A 360 12.87 -5.58 21.15
N PRO A 361 12.14 -6.53 20.54
CA PRO A 361 10.85 -7.00 21.06
C PRO A 361 10.93 -7.73 22.41
N LYS A 362 12.09 -8.31 22.75
CA LYS A 362 12.35 -8.95 24.04
C LYS A 362 12.99 -7.98 25.05
N LEU A 363 14.05 -7.29 24.65
CA LEU A 363 14.83 -6.40 25.55
C LEU A 363 14.09 -5.09 25.83
N GLY A 364 13.26 -4.62 24.90
CA GLY A 364 12.38 -3.47 25.06
C GLY A 364 11.36 -3.66 26.18
N LYS A 365 11.07 -4.89 26.61
CA LYS A 365 10.21 -5.13 27.79
C LYS A 365 10.89 -4.84 29.13
N CYS A 366 12.21 -4.62 29.15
CA CYS A 366 12.97 -4.34 30.37
C CYS A 366 13.29 -2.83 30.51
N PRO A 367 12.63 -2.10 31.43
CA PRO A 367 12.81 -0.65 31.57
C PRO A 367 14.25 -0.22 31.88
N LEU A 368 15.00 -1.06 32.60
CA LEU A 368 16.40 -0.79 32.95
C LEU A 368 17.31 -0.70 31.72
N LEU A 369 16.96 -1.38 30.62
CA LEU A 369 17.73 -1.36 29.38
C LEU A 369 17.32 -0.23 28.44
N TRP A 370 16.18 0.44 28.68
CA TRP A 370 15.66 1.47 27.79
C TRP A 370 16.66 2.55 27.43
N PRO A 371 17.44 3.14 28.37
CA PRO A 371 18.39 4.20 28.01
C PRO A 371 19.40 3.75 26.96
N ALA A 372 19.94 2.53 27.08
CA ALA A 372 20.88 1.98 26.12
C ALA A 372 20.21 1.62 24.78
N LEU A 373 19.04 0.99 24.81
CA LEU A 373 18.28 0.62 23.62
C LEU A 373 17.83 1.84 22.81
N TRP A 374 17.48 2.93 23.50
CA TRP A 374 17.17 4.22 22.90
C TRP A 374 18.34 4.82 22.15
N ILE A 375 19.53 4.83 22.77
CA ILE A 375 20.75 5.33 22.12
C ILE A 375 21.05 4.51 20.86
N ILE A 376 20.96 3.18 20.95
CA ILE A 376 21.19 2.30 19.80
C ILE A 376 20.16 2.58 18.70
N THR A 377 18.87 2.67 19.04
CA THR A 377 17.79 2.96 18.10
C THR A 377 18.00 4.30 17.42
N PHE A 378 18.41 5.33 18.16
CA PHE A 378 18.68 6.66 17.63
C PHE A 378 19.92 6.69 16.72
N VAL A 379 21.00 6.00 17.11
CA VAL A 379 22.21 5.88 16.26
C VAL A 379 21.88 5.14 14.96
N CYS A 380 21.11 4.05 15.01
CA CYS A 380 20.63 3.37 13.82
C CYS A 380 19.74 4.25 12.96
N PHE A 381 18.85 5.03 13.57
CA PHE A 381 18.00 5.99 12.86
C PHE A 381 18.83 7.06 12.15
N LEU A 382 19.84 7.64 12.81
CA LEU A 382 20.76 8.60 12.20
C LEU A 382 21.57 7.95 11.08
N HIS A 383 22.15 6.76 11.33
CA HIS A 383 22.89 6.02 10.32
C HIS A 383 22.00 5.82 9.08
N ASN A 384 20.82 5.23 9.24
CA ASN A 384 19.88 5.01 8.15
C ASN A 384 19.54 6.32 7.43
N THR A 385 19.31 7.41 8.16
CA THR A 385 19.04 8.74 7.58
C THR A 385 20.15 9.23 6.65
N TYR A 386 21.40 9.09 7.06
CA TYR A 386 22.53 9.61 6.28
C TYR A 386 23.05 8.61 5.24
N THR A 387 23.08 7.31 5.53
CA THR A 387 23.73 6.30 4.69
C THR A 387 22.77 5.57 3.77
N LEU A 388 21.59 5.18 4.26
CA LEU A 388 20.60 4.45 3.46
C LEU A 388 19.67 5.41 2.71
N ARG A 389 19.27 6.48 3.36
CA ARG A 389 18.26 7.44 2.85
C ARG A 389 18.90 8.62 2.10
N ASN A 390 20.21 8.81 2.25
CA ASN A 390 20.98 9.89 1.65
C ASN A 390 20.30 11.27 1.82
N THR A 391 19.76 11.52 3.02
CA THR A 391 19.03 12.75 3.37
C THR A 391 19.51 13.28 4.71
N THR A 392 19.01 14.45 5.13
CA THR A 392 19.36 15.06 6.41
C THR A 392 18.30 14.82 7.48
N LEU A 393 18.70 14.83 8.75
CA LEU A 393 17.75 14.77 9.87
C LEU A 393 16.63 15.81 9.76
N LYS A 394 16.97 17.04 9.34
CA LYS A 394 16.02 18.14 9.17
C LYS A 394 14.97 17.83 8.09
N GLU A 395 15.40 17.31 6.95
CA GLU A 395 14.49 16.92 5.86
C GLU A 395 13.62 15.73 6.27
N THR A 396 14.21 14.76 6.97
CA THR A 396 13.48 13.57 7.41
C THR A 396 12.38 13.92 8.41
N LEU A 397 12.66 14.82 9.36
CA LEU A 397 11.66 15.36 10.29
C LEU A 397 10.62 16.25 9.58
N ARG A 398 11.02 16.97 8.52
CA ARG A 398 10.09 17.76 7.70
C ARG A 398 9.13 16.87 6.91
N SER A 399 9.62 15.78 6.33
CA SER A 399 8.80 14.76 5.66
C SER A 399 7.78 14.19 6.65
N PHE A 400 8.23 13.74 7.82
CA PHE A 400 7.32 13.25 8.87
C PHE A 400 6.21 14.25 9.20
N LYS A 401 6.53 15.55 9.25
CA LYS A 401 5.53 16.59 9.48
C LYS A 401 4.54 16.77 8.34
N GLN A 402 4.98 16.63 7.09
CA GLN A 402 4.13 16.67 5.91
C GLN A 402 3.24 15.43 5.82
N ASP A 403 3.79 14.24 6.09
CA ASP A 403 3.08 12.97 6.08
C ASP A 403 1.98 12.95 7.16
N ASN A 404 2.27 13.50 8.35
CA ASN A 404 1.26 13.68 9.39
C ASN A 404 0.18 14.71 9.05
N GLN A 405 0.45 15.68 8.17
CA GLN A 405 -0.61 16.59 7.69
C GLN A 405 -1.56 15.87 6.72
N ARG A 406 -1.04 14.95 5.91
CA ARG A 406 -1.84 14.10 5.00
C ARG A 406 -2.76 13.15 5.77
N SER A 407 -2.30 12.55 6.87
CA SER A 407 -3.09 11.62 7.69
C SER A 407 -4.20 12.24 8.53
N LYS A 408 -4.29 13.57 8.63
CA LYS A 408 -5.41 14.24 9.30
C LYS A 408 -6.73 14.10 8.56
N LEU A 409 -6.69 13.94 7.24
CA LEU A 409 -7.91 13.83 6.43
C LEU A 409 -8.72 12.57 6.76
N LEU A 410 -8.04 11.50 7.18
CA LEU A 410 -8.64 10.19 7.44
C LEU A 410 -9.09 9.98 8.89
N ARG A 411 -8.80 10.94 9.79
CA ARG A 411 -9.17 10.87 11.23
C ARG A 411 -8.87 9.53 11.91
N ILE A 412 -7.80 8.87 11.48
CA ILE A 412 -7.40 7.54 11.97
C ILE A 412 -6.84 7.62 13.38
N PHE A 413 -7.28 6.72 14.25
CA PHE A 413 -6.86 6.64 15.66
C PHE A 413 -7.12 7.93 16.47
N ASP A 414 -8.00 8.81 16.00
CA ASP A 414 -8.41 10.01 16.75
C ASP A 414 -9.34 9.62 17.92
N ASN A 415 -9.03 10.13 19.11
CA ASN A 415 -9.79 9.90 20.34
C ASN A 415 -11.01 10.84 20.49
N THR A 416 -11.41 11.55 19.42
CA THR A 416 -12.42 12.62 19.51
C THR A 416 -13.86 12.14 19.36
N ASP A 417 -14.06 10.91 18.90
CA ASP A 417 -15.39 10.35 18.63
C ASP A 417 -15.84 9.48 19.82
N ASN A 418 -15.99 10.14 20.98
CA ASN A 418 -16.66 9.61 22.17
C ASN A 418 -18.02 10.28 22.35
#